data_AF-A0A2S7XRU5-F1
#
_entry.id   AF-A0A2S7XRU5-F1
#
_cell.length_a   1.000
_cell.length_b   1.000
_cell.length_c   1.000
_cell.angle_alpha   90.00
_cell.angle_beta   90.00
_cell.angle_gamma   90.00
#
_symmetry.space_group_name_H-M   'P 1'
#
loop_
_entity.id
_entity.type
_entity.pdbx_description
1 polymer ?
#
loop_
_entity_poly.entity_id
_entity_poly.type
_entity_poly.pdbx_seq_one_letter_code
_entity_poly.pdbx_strand_id
1 'polypeptide(L)'
;MTTPLITCDNCTAACCRLEVLCLTDTGVPSRFTIRDRWGGIVMERLNDGWCAALDRDTLRCRIYEQRPLVCREFEMGGIDCLIERGN
;
A
#
# COMPACT_ATOMS: atom_id res chain seq x y z
N MET A 1 22.58 -6.83 20.45
CA MET A 1 21.38 -6.04 20.17
C MET A 1 20.71 -6.67 18.97
N THR A 2 19.46 -7.13 19.08
CA THR A 2 18.73 -7.76 17.98
C THR A 2 18.10 -6.67 17.15
N THR A 3 18.39 -6.61 15.84
CA THR A 3 17.71 -5.71 14.92
C THR A 3 16.22 -6.05 14.94
N PRO A 4 15.32 -5.08 15.18
CA PRO A 4 13.89 -5.35 15.16
C PRO A 4 13.48 -5.90 13.79
N LEU A 5 12.66 -6.96 13.81
CA LEU A 5 12.08 -7.52 12.59
C LEU A 5 11.25 -6.45 11.87
N ILE A 6 11.50 -6.31 10.56
CA ILE A 6 10.76 -5.39 9.70
C ILE A 6 9.43 -6.07 9.34
N THR A 7 8.34 -5.58 9.94
CA THR A 7 6.98 -6.05 9.62
C THR A 7 6.02 -4.89 9.41
N CYS A 8 4.87 -5.16 8.80
CA CYS A 8 3.80 -4.15 8.73
C CYS A 8 3.21 -3.81 10.11
N ASP A 9 3.35 -4.68 11.11
CA ASP A 9 2.79 -4.45 12.45
C ASP A 9 3.50 -3.34 13.23
N ASN A 10 4.72 -2.97 12.82
CA ASN A 10 5.49 -1.85 13.39
C ASN A 10 5.76 -0.74 12.36
N CYS A 11 4.96 -0.68 11.29
CA CYS A 11 5.11 0.29 10.21
C CYS A 11 4.12 1.46 10.38
N THR A 12 4.54 2.66 10.00
CA THR A 12 3.70 3.87 9.93
C THR A 12 2.88 3.94 8.63
N ALA A 13 2.50 2.77 8.08
CA ALA A 13 1.84 2.63 6.78
C ALA A 13 2.59 3.28 5.60
N ALA A 14 3.93 3.19 5.59
CA ALA A 14 4.80 3.85 4.62
C ALA A 14 4.39 3.63 3.15
N CYS A 15 4.30 2.37 2.70
CA CYS A 15 3.93 2.07 1.31
C CYS A 15 2.48 2.45 0.95
N CYS A 16 1.60 2.66 1.94
CA CYS A 16 0.22 3.09 1.69
C CYS A 16 0.11 4.57 1.31
N ARG A 17 1.21 5.33 1.33
CA ARG A 17 1.28 6.71 0.81
C ARG A 17 1.58 6.79 -0.68
N LEU A 18 2.09 5.69 -1.24
CA LEU A 18 2.49 5.62 -2.64
C LEU A 18 1.27 5.56 -3.57
N GLU A 19 1.43 6.16 -4.75
CA GLU A 19 0.49 5.93 -5.84
C GLU A 19 0.76 4.56 -6.46
N VAL A 20 -0.27 3.73 -6.57
CA VAL A 20 -0.13 2.34 -6.99
C VAL A 20 -1.08 2.05 -8.14
N LEU A 21 -0.52 1.60 -9.25
CA LEU A 21 -1.29 1.13 -10.40
C LEU A 21 -1.82 -0.30 -10.17
N CYS A 22 -3.10 -0.50 -10.41
CA CYS A 22 -3.75 -1.80 -10.43
C CYS A 22 -3.58 -2.43 -11.81
N LEU A 23 -2.39 -3.01 -12.06
CA LEU A 23 -1.98 -3.59 -13.36
C LEU A 23 -2.91 -4.69 -13.89
N THR A 24 -3.51 -5.47 -12.99
CA THR A 24 -4.39 -6.60 -13.32
C THR A 24 -5.60 -6.63 -12.41
N ASP A 25 -6.63 -7.38 -12.82
CA ASP A 25 -7.81 -7.64 -11.98
C ASP A 25 -7.46 -8.65 -10.87
N THR A 26 -6.70 -8.14 -9.90
CA THR A 26 -6.23 -8.86 -8.71
C THR A 26 -7.34 -9.08 -7.69
N GLY A 27 -8.57 -8.63 -7.97
CA GLY A 27 -9.70 -8.67 -7.04
C GLY A 27 -9.74 -7.50 -6.06
N VAL A 28 -9.02 -6.40 -6.34
CA VAL A 28 -9.11 -5.17 -5.53
C VAL A 28 -10.55 -4.64 -5.62
N PRO A 29 -11.25 -4.43 -4.50
CA PRO A 29 -12.60 -3.87 -4.53
C PRO A 29 -12.63 -2.50 -5.18
N SER A 30 -13.56 -2.28 -6.12
CA SER A 30 -13.69 -1.03 -6.90
C SER A 30 -13.88 0.23 -6.03
N ARG A 31 -14.43 0.09 -4.83
CA ARG A 31 -14.57 1.18 -3.84
C ARG A 31 -13.23 1.72 -3.29
N PHE A 32 -12.11 1.06 -3.60
CA PHE A 32 -10.77 1.48 -3.18
C PHE A 32 -9.91 1.92 -4.37
N THR A 33 -10.47 2.00 -5.57
CA THR A 33 -9.75 2.37 -6.78
C THR A 33 -10.43 3.52 -7.50
N ILE A 34 -9.64 4.27 -8.25
CA ILE A 34 -10.11 5.33 -9.14
C ILE A 34 -9.46 5.17 -10.52
N ARG A 35 -10.07 5.79 -11.53
CA ARG A 35 -9.45 5.94 -12.83
C ARG A 35 -8.63 7.24 -12.86
N ASP A 36 -7.35 7.15 -13.19
CA ASP A 36 -6.47 8.30 -13.34
C ASP A 36 -6.75 9.08 -14.64
N ARG A 37 -6.02 10.18 -14.85
CA ARG A 37 -6.17 11.06 -16.03
C ARG A 37 -5.79 10.41 -17.36
N TRP A 38 -5.06 9.28 -17.33
CA TRP A 38 -4.64 8.54 -18.51
C TRP A 38 -5.49 7.29 -18.76
N GLY A 39 -6.50 7.04 -17.92
CA GLY A 39 -7.40 5.91 -18.03
C GLY A 39 -6.94 4.66 -17.26
N GLY A 40 -5.80 4.72 -16.55
CA GLY A 40 -5.32 3.65 -15.69
C GLY A 40 -6.15 3.52 -14.42
N ILE A 41 -6.26 2.31 -13.87
CA ILE A 41 -6.90 2.09 -12.57
C ILE A 41 -5.83 2.12 -11.50
N VAL A 42 -5.93 3.05 -10.55
CA VAL A 42 -4.99 3.20 -9.44
C VAL A 42 -5.70 3.03 -8.11
N MET A 43 -4.95 2.72 -7.05
CA MET A 43 -5.47 2.81 -5.69
C MET A 43 -5.90 4.25 -5.40
N GLU A 44 -7.12 4.44 -4.90
CA GLU A 44 -7.59 5.74 -4.49
C GLU A 44 -6.77 6.24 -3.30
N ARG A 45 -6.27 7.48 -3.39
CA ARG A 45 -5.59 8.16 -2.29
C ARG A 45 -6.51 9.24 -1.75
N LEU A 46 -6.79 9.18 -0.45
CA LEU A 46 -7.67 10.12 0.21
C LEU A 46 -6.93 11.42 0.55
N ASN A 47 -7.67 12.41 1.05
CA ASN A 47 -7.14 13.73 1.40
C ASN A 47 -6.08 13.71 2.52
N ASP A 48 -5.98 12.61 3.26
CA ASP A 48 -4.94 12.38 4.27
C ASP A 48 -3.62 11.85 3.69
N GLY A 49 -3.55 11.64 2.36
CA GLY A 49 -2.37 11.16 1.67
C GLY A 49 -2.17 9.65 1.74
N TRP A 50 -3.09 8.89 2.34
CA TRP A 50 -3.03 7.43 2.38
C TRP A 50 -4.04 6.79 1.42
N CYS A 51 -3.74 5.55 1.02
CA CYS A 51 -4.67 4.77 0.21
C CYS A 51 -6.00 4.51 0.96
N ALA A 52 -7.08 4.40 0.21
CA ALA A 52 -8.43 4.22 0.76
C ALA A 52 -8.60 2.92 1.55
N ALA A 53 -7.76 1.91 1.28
CA ALA A 53 -7.83 0.61 1.95
C ALA A 53 -7.03 0.53 3.26
N LEU A 54 -6.32 1.60 3.66
CA LEU A 54 -5.56 1.63 4.91
C LEU A 54 -6.49 1.66 6.13
N ASP A 55 -6.18 0.85 7.13
CA ASP A 55 -6.75 0.99 8.46
C ASP A 55 -6.01 2.05 9.27
N ARG A 56 -6.70 3.11 9.70
CA ARG A 56 -6.09 4.23 10.44
C ARG A 56 -5.76 3.86 11.88
N ASP A 57 -6.49 2.91 12.46
CA ASP A 57 -6.28 2.49 13.85
C ASP A 57 -5.07 1.55 13.99
N THR A 58 -4.90 0.65 13.02
CA THR A 58 -3.83 -0.37 13.06
C THR A 58 -2.67 -0.09 12.12
N LEU A 59 -2.81 0.88 11.20
CA LEU A 59 -1.85 1.19 10.13
C LEU A 59 -1.54 0.00 9.20
N ARG A 60 -2.49 -0.95 9.09
CA ARG A 60 -2.39 -2.12 8.21
C ARG A 60 -3.40 -2.07 7.08
N CYS A 61 -3.08 -2.74 5.98
CA CYS A 61 -3.98 -2.84 4.84
C CYS A 61 -5.19 -3.72 5.18
N ARG A 62 -6.42 -3.21 4.99
CA ARG A 62 -7.67 -3.95 5.23
C ARG A 62 -7.96 -5.02 4.19
N ILE A 63 -7.25 -4.99 3.05
CA ILE A 63 -7.47 -5.88 1.90
C ILE A 63 -6.23 -6.73 1.60
N TYR A 64 -5.46 -7.15 2.61
CA TYR A 64 -4.13 -7.76 2.43
C TYR A 64 -4.09 -8.90 1.40
N GLU A 65 -5.13 -9.73 1.35
CA GLU A 65 -5.30 -10.84 0.40
C GLU A 65 -5.65 -10.36 -1.02
N GLN A 66 -6.45 -9.30 -1.12
CA GLN A 66 -6.95 -8.70 -2.36
C GLN A 66 -6.13 -7.48 -2.81
N ARG A 67 -4.89 -7.34 -2.32
CA ARG A 67 -4.02 -6.21 -2.69
C ARG A 67 -3.70 -6.23 -4.20
N PRO A 68 -3.49 -5.04 -4.81
CA PRO A 68 -3.00 -4.97 -6.18
C PRO A 68 -1.65 -5.67 -6.29
N LEU A 69 -1.32 -6.17 -7.48
CA LEU A 69 -0.10 -6.94 -7.75
C LEU A 69 1.15 -6.21 -7.24
N VAL A 70 1.26 -4.92 -7.54
CA VAL A 70 2.37 -4.07 -7.11
C VAL A 70 2.54 -4.08 -5.58
N CYS A 71 1.46 -3.99 -4.80
CA CYS A 71 1.55 -4.06 -3.34
C CYS A 71 1.87 -5.48 -2.81
N ARG A 72 1.63 -6.53 -3.59
CA ARG A 72 1.96 -7.92 -3.22
C ARG A 72 3.43 -8.22 -3.49
N GLU A 73 3.98 -7.67 -4.58
CA GLU A 73 5.39 -7.82 -4.96
C GLU A 73 6.32 -6.86 -4.21
N PHE A 74 5.76 -5.85 -3.54
CA PHE A 74 6.53 -4.96 -2.66
C PHE A 74 7.13 -5.74 -1.48
N GLU A 75 8.44 -5.97 -1.52
CA GLU A 75 9.16 -6.81 -0.57
C GLU A 75 9.25 -6.16 0.82
N MET A 76 8.64 -6.81 1.81
CA MET A 76 8.73 -6.40 3.21
C MET A 76 10.18 -6.53 3.71
N GLY A 77 10.79 -5.39 4.04
CA GLY A 77 12.20 -5.34 4.46
C GLY A 77 13.20 -5.28 3.30
N GLY A 78 12.72 -5.29 2.05
CA GLY A 78 13.52 -4.98 0.89
C GLY A 78 13.94 -3.51 0.84
N ILE A 79 14.77 -3.16 -0.16
CA ILE A 79 15.36 -1.82 -0.30
C ILE A 79 14.26 -0.74 -0.36
N ASP A 80 13.24 -0.92 -1.20
CA ASP A 80 12.14 0.05 -1.33
C ASP A 80 11.36 0.20 -0.02
N CYS A 81 11.12 -0.89 0.71
CA CYS A 81 10.48 -0.83 2.02
C CYS A 81 11.29 0.00 3.02
N LEU A 82 12.61 -0.14 3.03
CA LEU A 82 13.48 0.61 3.93
C LEU A 82 13.56 2.09 3.56
N ILE A 83 13.62 2.41 2.26
CA ILE A 83 13.59 3.79 1.76
C ILE A 83 12.31 4.49 2.21
N GLU A 84 11.15 3.87 1.94
CA GLU A 84 9.86 4.51 2.24
C GLU A 84 9.59 4.64 3.74
N ARG A 85 10.19 3.78 4.58
CA ARG A 85 10.12 3.93 6.04
C ARG A 85 11.00 5.05 6.58
N GLY A 86 11.97 5.53 5.80
CA GLY A 86 12.86 6.65 6.15
C GLY A 86 12.32 8.03 5.74
N ASN A 87 11.25 8.09 4.94
CA ASN A 87 10.55 9.31 4.53
C ASN A 87 9.56 9.80 5.60
#